data_AF-A0A6G3MMB3-F1
#
_entry.id   AF-A0A6G3MMB3-F1
#
_cell.length_a   1.000
_cell.length_b   1.000
_cell.length_c   1.000
_cell.angle_alpha   90.00
_cell.angle_beta   90.00
_cell.angle_gamma   90.00
#
_symmetry.space_group_name_H-M   'P 1'
#
loop_
_entity.id
_entity.type
_entity.pdbx_description
1 polymer ?
#
loop_
_entity_poly.entity_id
_entity_poly.type
_entity_poly.pdbx_seq_one_letter_code
_entity_poly.pdbx_strand_id
1 'polypeptide(L)'
;MVRELFQLARTKKACIIFFDEIDAIGGARFDDGAGGDNEVQRTMLELINQLDGFDPRGNIKILMATNRPDTLDPALTRPGRLDRKVEFGLPDEQVNCFYDLIGSFPYFPDTY
;
A
#
# COMPACT_ATOMS: atom_id res chain seq x y z
N MET A 1 4.62 -5.09 15.94
CA MET A 1 3.95 -3.86 15.46
C MET A 1 2.73 -4.18 14.60
N VAL A 2 2.87 -5.01 13.56
CA VAL A 2 1.77 -5.36 12.65
C VAL A 2 0.60 -6.02 13.37
N ARG A 3 0.85 -7.00 14.26
CA ARG A 3 -0.22 -7.64 15.04
C ARG A 3 -1.10 -6.67 15.83
N GLU A 4 -0.52 -5.66 16.46
CA GLU A 4 -1.26 -4.67 17.28
C GLU A 4 -2.15 -3.78 16.41
N LEU A 5 -1.68 -3.39 15.22
CA LEU A 5 -2.46 -2.64 14.24
C LEU A 5 -3.74 -3.41 13.86
N PHE A 6 -3.62 -4.70 13.55
CA PHE A 6 -4.75 -5.54 13.20
C PHE A 6 -5.68 -5.81 14.40
N GLN A 7 -5.14 -5.94 15.61
CA GLN A 7 -5.96 -6.04 16.82
C GLN A 7 -6.78 -4.77 17.05
N LEU A 8 -6.14 -3.59 16.96
CA LEU A 8 -6.83 -2.30 17.07
C LEU A 8 -7.92 -2.17 16.01
N ALA A 9 -7.61 -2.51 14.75
CA ALA A 9 -8.59 -2.49 13.66
C ALA A 9 -9.81 -3.38 13.96
N ARG A 10 -9.60 -4.59 14.49
CA ARG A 10 -10.69 -5.50 14.89
C ARG A 10 -11.58 -4.96 16.00
N THR A 11 -11.09 -4.05 16.85
CA THR A 11 -11.94 -3.38 17.86
C THR A 11 -12.89 -2.33 17.26
N LYS A 12 -12.65 -1.89 16.02
CA LYS A 12 -13.45 -0.86 15.35
C LYS A 12 -14.57 -1.52 14.55
N LYS A 13 -15.74 -0.87 14.52
CA LYS A 13 -16.92 -1.32 13.77
C LYS A 13 -16.71 -1.28 12.25
N ALA A 14 -15.96 -0.27 11.77
CA ALA A 14 -15.55 -0.10 10.38
C ALA A 14 -14.25 0.72 10.37
N CYS A 15 -13.25 0.30 9.61
CA CYS A 15 -12.02 1.07 9.41
C CYS A 15 -11.35 0.74 8.07
N ILE A 16 -10.51 1.65 7.61
CA ILE A 16 -9.67 1.46 6.43
C ILE A 16 -8.22 1.51 6.92
N ILE A 17 -7.44 0.50 6.55
CA ILE A 17 -5.99 0.49 6.75
C ILE A 17 -5.35 0.77 5.40
N PHE A 18 -4.59 1.85 5.32
CA PHE A 18 -3.86 2.24 4.11
C PHE A 18 -2.36 2.06 4.36
N PHE A 19 -1.72 1.27 3.51
CA PHE A 19 -0.27 1.12 3.45
C PHE A 19 0.22 1.82 2.20
N ASP A 20 1.07 2.81 2.37
CA ASP A 20 1.79 3.44 1.27
C ASP A 20 3.20 2.84 1.15
N GLU A 21 3.78 2.90 -0.04
CA GLU A 21 5.14 2.41 -0.33
C GLU A 21 5.41 1.02 0.24
N ILE A 22 4.49 0.07 0.04
CA ILE A 22 4.63 -1.27 0.62
C ILE A 22 5.88 -2.04 0.12
N ASP A 23 6.47 -1.61 -1.00
CA ASP A 23 7.75 -2.09 -1.51
C ASP A 23 8.93 -1.79 -0.58
N ALA A 24 8.83 -0.76 0.28
CA ALA A 24 9.84 -0.48 1.31
C ALA A 24 9.95 -1.62 2.35
N ILE A 25 8.84 -2.33 2.61
CA ILE A 25 8.81 -3.48 3.52
C ILE A 25 8.69 -4.83 2.80
N GLY A 26 8.47 -4.82 1.48
CA GLY A 26 8.11 -5.99 0.69
C GLY A 26 9.12 -6.38 -0.39
N GLY A 27 10.28 -5.72 -0.44
CA GLY A 27 11.34 -6.02 -1.39
C GLY A 27 11.76 -7.49 -1.34
N ALA A 28 11.44 -8.22 -2.42
CA ALA A 28 11.88 -9.58 -2.61
C ALA A 28 13.41 -9.63 -2.76
N ARG A 29 14.11 -10.10 -1.73
CA ARG A 29 15.50 -10.59 -1.74
C ARG A 29 16.45 -9.79 -2.65
N PHE A 30 17.01 -8.70 -2.12
CA PHE A 30 18.29 -8.25 -2.67
C PHE A 30 19.37 -9.16 -2.10
N ASP A 31 19.94 -10.00 -2.97
CA ASP A 31 20.99 -10.99 -2.71
C ASP A 31 22.34 -10.35 -2.34
N ASP A 32 22.34 -9.40 -1.41
CA ASP A 32 23.52 -8.60 -1.07
C ASP A 32 23.87 -8.75 0.42
N GLY A 33 24.17 -9.99 0.83
CA GLY A 33 25.17 -10.36 1.85
C GLY A 33 25.17 -9.72 3.25
N ALA A 34 24.22 -8.85 3.60
CA ALA A 34 24.24 -8.06 4.83
C ALA A 34 22.95 -8.30 5.60
N GLY A 35 23.06 -8.76 6.86
CA GLY A 35 21.98 -9.27 7.70
C GLY A 35 20.84 -8.32 8.10
N GLY A 36 20.62 -7.21 7.38
CA GLY A 36 19.50 -6.28 7.57
C GLY A 36 18.16 -6.77 6.97
N ASP A 37 18.20 -7.63 5.95
CA ASP A 37 16.99 -8.10 5.24
C ASP A 37 16.06 -8.97 6.10
N ASN A 38 16.57 -9.59 7.16
CA ASN A 38 15.81 -10.52 7.99
C ASN A 38 14.65 -9.86 8.75
N GLU A 39 14.79 -8.59 9.17
CA GLU A 39 13.73 -7.90 9.94
C GLU A 39 12.60 -7.41 9.04
N VAL A 40 12.96 -6.87 7.87
CA VAL A 40 12.01 -6.42 6.84
C VAL A 40 11.18 -7.61 6.35
N GLN A 41 11.86 -8.71 6.01
CA GLN A 41 11.19 -9.94 5.57
C GLN A 41 10.27 -10.52 6.66
N ARG A 42 10.69 -10.49 7.92
CA ARG A 42 9.85 -10.94 9.04
C ARG A 42 8.59 -10.09 9.18
N THR A 43 8.69 -8.78 8.98
CA THR A 43 7.56 -7.86 9.01
C THR A 43 6.58 -8.12 7.86
N MET A 44 7.08 -8.36 6.64
CA MET A 44 6.26 -8.76 5.49
C MET A 44 5.50 -10.08 5.75
N LEU A 45 6.20 -11.10 6.26
CA LEU A 45 5.59 -12.40 6.58
C LEU A 45 4.52 -12.27 7.68
N GLU A 46 4.77 -11.43 8.69
CA GLU A 46 3.76 -11.14 9.73
C GLU A 46 2.52 -10.47 9.13
N LEU A 47 2.69 -9.52 8.20
CA LEU A 47 1.58 -8.90 7.48
C LEU A 47 0.78 -9.92 6.68
N ILE A 48 1.44 -10.79 5.90
CA ILE A 48 0.79 -11.86 5.14
C ILE A 48 -0.02 -12.79 6.07
N ASN A 49 0.55 -13.19 7.21
CA ASN A 49 -0.14 -14.03 8.18
C ASN A 49 -1.37 -13.33 8.81
N GLN A 50 -1.30 -12.01 9.05
CA GLN A 50 -2.46 -11.26 9.52
C GLN A 50 -3.55 -11.16 8.45
N LEU A 51 -3.18 -11.04 7.18
CA LEU A 51 -4.11 -11.03 6.04
C LEU A 51 -4.81 -12.38 5.83
N ASP A 52 -4.10 -13.51 5.99
CA ASP A 52 -4.68 -14.86 5.88
C ASP A 52 -5.77 -15.13 6.93
N GLY A 53 -5.61 -14.57 8.13
CA GLY A 53 -6.60 -14.66 9.21
C GLY A 53 -7.67 -13.57 9.14
N PHE A 54 -7.67 -12.75 8.09
CA PHE A 54 -8.57 -11.62 7.95
C PHE A 54 -9.76 -11.99 7.07
N ASP A 55 -10.98 -11.59 7.46
CA ASP A 55 -12.16 -11.79 6.63
C ASP A 55 -12.32 -10.58 5.68
N PRO A 56 -12.06 -10.73 4.37
CA PRO A 56 -12.20 -9.64 3.40
C PRO A 56 -13.66 -9.17 3.23
N ARG A 57 -14.65 -9.96 3.68
CA ARG A 57 -16.07 -9.60 3.67
C ARG A 57 -16.48 -8.76 4.87
N GLY A 58 -15.59 -8.55 5.84
CA GLY A 58 -15.83 -7.68 6.98
C GLY A 58 -15.90 -6.18 6.62
N ASN A 59 -16.25 -5.36 7.63
CA ASN A 59 -16.32 -3.89 7.54
C ASN A 59 -14.95 -3.20 7.56
N ILE A 60 -13.86 -3.97 7.55
CA ILE A 60 -12.51 -3.45 7.57
C ILE A 60 -11.90 -3.70 6.20
N LYS A 61 -11.43 -2.64 5.55
CA LYS A 61 -10.82 -2.71 4.22
C LYS A 61 -9.34 -2.35 4.30
N ILE A 62 -8.54 -3.03 3.50
CA ILE A 62 -7.11 -2.81 3.43
C ILE A 62 -6.79 -2.33 2.02
N LEU A 63 -6.06 -1.23 1.95
CA LEU A 63 -5.57 -0.61 0.73
C LEU A 63 -4.05 -0.57 0.81
N MET A 64 -3.40 -0.91 -0.29
CA MET A 64 -1.94 -0.94 -0.39
C MET A 64 -1.55 -0.23 -1.68
N ALA A 65 -0.57 0.67 -1.59
CA ALA A 65 0.02 1.38 -2.73
C ALA A 65 1.50 1.03 -2.85
N THR A 66 1.97 0.91 -4.09
CA THR A 66 3.37 0.64 -4.42
C THR A 66 3.68 1.21 -5.79
N ASN A 67 4.92 1.66 -5.95
CA ASN A 67 5.46 2.07 -7.24
C ASN A 67 6.18 0.91 -7.97
N ARG A 68 6.41 -0.22 -7.28
CA ARG A 68 7.22 -1.34 -7.77
C ARG A 68 6.50 -2.68 -7.56
N PRO A 69 5.39 -2.94 -8.27
CA PRO A 69 4.57 -4.14 -8.07
C PRO A 69 5.31 -5.45 -8.38
N ASP A 70 6.39 -5.39 -9.16
CA ASP A 70 7.31 -6.47 -9.51
C ASP A 70 8.21 -6.91 -8.35
N THR A 71 8.49 -5.99 -7.41
CA THR A 71 9.34 -6.27 -6.24
C THR A 71 8.59 -6.89 -5.07
N LEU A 72 7.25 -6.89 -5.11
CA LEU A 72 6.41 -7.41 -4.04
C LEU A 72 6.42 -8.93 -3.96
N ASP A 73 6.33 -9.46 -2.74
CA ASP A 73 6.20 -10.90 -2.51
C ASP A 73 4.98 -11.46 -3.28
N PRO A 74 5.17 -12.44 -4.18
CA PRO A 74 4.09 -13.07 -4.93
C PRO A 74 2.97 -13.64 -4.04
N ALA A 75 3.29 -13.98 -2.79
CA ALA A 75 2.36 -14.46 -1.80
C ALA A 75 1.26 -13.44 -1.48
N LEU A 76 1.52 -12.12 -1.52
CA LEU A 76 0.49 -11.09 -1.32
C LEU A 76 -0.55 -11.10 -2.44
N THR A 77 -0.12 -11.42 -3.66
CA THR A 77 -0.98 -11.38 -4.85
C THR A 77 -1.91 -12.60 -5.00
N ARG A 78 -1.83 -13.57 -4.08
CA ARG A 78 -2.66 -14.77 -4.11
C ARG A 78 -4.13 -14.43 -3.77
N PRO A 79 -5.10 -15.11 -4.40
CA PRO A 79 -6.52 -14.94 -4.09
C PRO A 79 -6.81 -15.16 -2.60
N GLY A 80 -7.63 -14.30 -1.99
CA GLY A 80 -7.95 -14.33 -0.56
C GLY A 80 -7.10 -13.40 0.31
N ARG A 81 -6.10 -12.71 -0.25
CA ARG A 81 -5.29 -11.67 0.43
C ARG A 81 -5.49 -10.30 -0.22
N LEU A 82 -5.12 -10.18 -1.49
CA LEU A 82 -5.39 -9.02 -2.34
C LEU A 82 -6.38 -9.42 -3.45
N ASP A 83 -7.66 -9.18 -3.21
CA ASP A 83 -8.73 -9.59 -4.15
C ASP A 83 -8.89 -8.66 -5.36
N ARG A 84 -8.38 -7.43 -5.26
CA ARG A 84 -8.49 -6.40 -6.29
C ARG A 84 -7.15 -5.70 -6.50
N LYS A 85 -6.73 -5.62 -7.75
CA LYS A 85 -5.61 -4.80 -8.20
C LYS A 85 -6.18 -3.68 -9.07
N VAL A 86 -5.78 -2.45 -8.76
CA VAL A 86 -6.11 -1.27 -9.55
C VAL A 86 -4.78 -0.72 -10.03
N GLU A 87 -4.61 -0.68 -11.34
CA GLU A 87 -3.42 -0.10 -11.97
C GLU A 87 -3.71 1.36 -12.29
N PHE A 88 -2.81 2.25 -11.86
CA PHE A 88 -2.87 3.66 -12.17
C PHE A 88 -1.90 3.91 -13.33
N GLY A 89 -2.47 4.08 -14.53
CA GLY A 89 -1.73 4.56 -15.68
C GLY A 89 -1.43 6.06 -15.59
N LEU A 90 -0.60 6.54 -16.52
CA LEU A 90 -0.46 7.98 -16.72
C LEU A 90 -1.85 8.58 -17.05
N PRO A 91 -2.16 9.78 -16.54
CA PRO A 91 -3.40 10.45 -16.89
C PRO A 91 -3.45 10.70 -18.40
N ASP A 92 -4.59 10.41 -19.01
CA ASP A 92 -4.87 10.82 -20.39
C ASP A 92 -4.92 12.35 -20.49
N GLU A 93 -4.65 12.92 -21.67
CA GLU A 93 -4.57 14.37 -21.91
C GLU A 93 -5.82 15.14 -21.42
N GLN A 94 -6.98 14.49 -21.37
CA GLN A 94 -8.25 15.06 -20.91
C GLN A 94 -8.41 15.07 -19.38
N VAL A 95 -7.70 14.20 -18.67
CA VAL A 95 -7.70 14.09 -17.20
C VAL A 95 -6.35 14.56 -16.67
N ASN A 96 -5.86 15.66 -17.21
CA ASN A 96 -4.65 16.29 -16.71
C ASN A 96 -5.01 17.06 -15.44
N CYS A 97 -5.13 16.33 -14.33
CA CYS A 97 -5.49 16.82 -12.99
C CYS A 97 -4.55 17.92 -12.49
N PHE A 98 -3.40 18.11 -13.14
CA PHE A 98 -2.54 19.28 -12.99
C PHE A 98 -3.31 20.60 -13.17
N TYR A 99 -4.15 20.72 -14.19
CA TYR A 99 -4.93 21.96 -14.43
C TYR A 99 -6.04 22.16 -13.40
N ASP A 100 -6.69 21.08 -12.95
CA ASP A 100 -7.73 21.16 -11.89
C ASP A 100 -7.14 21.51 -10.52
N LEU A 101 -5.96 20.98 -10.19
CA LEU A 101 -5.29 21.26 -8.91
C LEU A 101 -4.75 22.70 -8.86
N ILE A 102 -4.17 23.19 -9.96
CA ILE A 102 -3.64 24.56 -10.07
C ILE A 102 -4.78 25.58 -10.20
N GLY A 103 -5.86 25.24 -10.89
CA GLY A 103 -7.05 26.11 -11.00
C GLY A 103 -7.77 26.36 -9.67
N SER A 104 -7.54 25.52 -8.66
CA SER A 104 -8.07 25.67 -7.30
C SER A 104 -7.17 26.51 -6.38
N PHE A 105 -5.94 26.82 -6.79
CA PHE A 105 -5.07 27.77 -6.08
C PHE A 105 -5.29 29.18 -6.66
N PRO A 106 -5.48 30.22 -5.84
CA PRO A 106 -5.51 31.58 -6.34
C PRO A 106 -4.17 31.88 -7.00
N TYR A 107 -4.21 32.14 -8.30
CA TYR A 107 -3.09 32.60 -9.11
C TYR A 107 -2.49 33.84 -8.42
N PHE A 108 -1.36 33.69 -7.73
CA PHE A 108 -0.57 34.84 -7.30
C PHE A 108 0.21 35.27 -8.55
N PRO A 109 -0.12 36.43 -9.16
CA PRO A 109 0.69 36.91 -10.26
C PRO A 109 2.08 37.20 -9.71
N ASP A 110 3.10 36.63 -10.36
CA ASP A 110 4.50 36.86 -10.04
C ASP A 110 4.78 38.37 -9.97
N THR A 111 4.96 38.90 -8.77
CA THR A 111 5.59 40.20 -8.57
C THR A 111 7.08 39.99 -8.39
N TYR A 112 7.80 40.35 -9.46
CA TYR A 112 9.24 40.63 -9.62
C TYR A 112 10.21 39.46 -9.75
#